data_AF-A0A6C0DJN1-F1
#
_entry.id   AF-A0A6C0DJN1-F1
#
_cell.length_a   1.000
_cell.length_b   1.000
_cell.length_c   1.000
_cell.angle_alpha   90.00
_cell.angle_beta   90.00
_cell.angle_gamma   90.00
#
_symmetry.space_group_name_H-M   'P 1'
#
loop_
_entity.id
_entity.type
_entity.pdbx_description
1 polymer ?
#
loop_
_entity_poly.entity_id
_entity_poly.type
_entity_poly.pdbx_seq_one_letter_code
_entity_poly.pdbx_strand_id
1 'polypeptide(L)'
;MDTVVSGVWGFFHNATSKYPIIHVRSKVDGLMYNVRDMPDKQQAADLLARVRHKLQKLIDVLRHRYPNKPQVIQLNEKFEADPKRFYEATPDSEHVSYSVNKGDSIHLCLRQKDQTNEPLVDENVMVFVALHEMGHVITSPSVASHGPEFWNNFGWLLREAESIEIYKYQDFRAHPVKYCGEKITDQPKYDAGKDYPDVIGNPLKIGTVG
;
A
#
# COMPACT_ATOMS: atom_id res chain seq x y z
N MET A 1 -17.08 -14.34 -10.24
CA MET A 1 -18.48 -13.83 -10.28
C MET A 1 -18.50 -12.46 -9.59
N ASP A 2 -17.56 -11.58 -9.93
CA ASP A 2 -17.02 -10.60 -8.96
C ASP A 2 -17.28 -9.13 -9.37
N THR A 3 -18.05 -8.90 -10.42
CA THR A 3 -18.49 -7.54 -10.81
C THR A 3 -19.62 -7.02 -9.93
N VAL A 4 -20.46 -7.90 -9.40
CA VAL A 4 -21.64 -7.51 -8.61
C VAL A 4 -21.23 -7.03 -7.21
N VAL A 5 -20.26 -7.68 -6.56
CA VAL A 5 -19.83 -7.31 -5.19
C VAL A 5 -19.09 -5.97 -5.17
N SER A 6 -18.19 -5.73 -6.12
CA SER A 6 -17.48 -4.44 -6.24
C SER A 6 -18.42 -3.29 -6.62
N GLY A 7 -19.38 -3.54 -7.53
CA GLY A 7 -20.39 -2.54 -7.91
C GLY A 7 -21.32 -2.17 -6.76
N VAL A 8 -21.70 -3.14 -5.93
CA VAL A 8 -22.60 -2.95 -4.78
C VAL A 8 -21.89 -2.22 -3.62
N TRP A 9 -20.64 -2.56 -3.30
CA TRP A 9 -19.87 -1.86 -2.26
C TRP A 9 -19.58 -0.40 -2.66
N GLY A 10 -19.19 -0.17 -3.92
CA GLY A 10 -19.02 1.17 -4.47
C GLY A 10 -20.32 2.00 -4.44
N PHE A 11 -21.48 1.38 -4.70
CA PHE A 11 -22.78 2.06 -4.59
C PHE A 11 -23.15 2.42 -3.15
N PHE A 12 -23.01 1.50 -2.20
CA PHE A 12 -23.41 1.71 -0.80
C PHE A 12 -22.49 2.69 -0.07
N HIS A 13 -21.19 2.66 -0.32
CA HIS A 13 -20.24 3.61 0.29
C HIS A 13 -20.46 5.04 -0.24
N ASN A 14 -20.73 5.19 -1.55
CA ASN A 14 -20.99 6.49 -2.18
C ASN A 14 -22.35 7.09 -1.81
N ALA A 15 -23.35 6.26 -1.47
CA ALA A 15 -24.68 6.73 -1.08
C ALA A 15 -24.76 7.28 0.36
N THR A 16 -23.74 7.05 1.19
CA THR A 16 -23.76 7.40 2.63
C THR A 16 -22.61 8.31 3.08
N SER A 17 -21.49 8.34 2.35
CA SER A 17 -20.38 9.24 2.66
C SER A 17 -20.65 10.68 2.19
N LYS A 18 -20.20 11.66 2.99
CA LYS A 18 -20.14 13.07 2.57
C LYS A 18 -19.03 13.34 1.55
N TYR A 19 -18.22 12.34 1.22
CA TYR A 19 -17.04 12.44 0.38
C TYR A 19 -17.20 11.52 -0.83
N PRO A 20 -17.95 11.95 -1.87
CA PRO A 20 -18.26 11.09 -3.00
C PRO A 20 -17.01 10.60 -3.71
N ILE A 21 -17.01 9.31 -4.05
CA ILE A 21 -15.97 8.65 -4.84
C ILE A 21 -16.48 8.49 -6.28
N ILE A 22 -15.63 8.80 -7.24
CA ILE A 22 -15.91 8.69 -8.66
C ILE A 22 -14.79 7.93 -9.37
N HIS A 23 -15.11 7.43 -10.56
CA HIS A 23 -14.16 6.74 -11.41
C HIS A 23 -13.54 7.72 -12.40
N VAL A 24 -12.23 7.90 -12.35
CA VAL A 24 -11.49 8.78 -13.25
C VAL A 24 -10.49 7.96 -14.06
N ARG A 25 -10.46 8.19 -15.37
CA ARG A 25 -9.47 7.56 -16.25
C ARG A 25 -8.12 8.26 -16.06
N SER A 26 -7.11 7.52 -15.63
CA SER A 26 -5.75 8.03 -15.51
C SER A 26 -5.16 8.34 -16.90
N LYS A 27 -4.44 9.46 -17.01
CA LYS A 27 -3.64 9.82 -18.18
C LYS A 27 -2.32 9.07 -18.25
N VAL A 28 -1.92 8.40 -17.16
CA VAL A 28 -0.66 7.64 -17.06
C VAL A 28 -0.77 6.29 -17.75
N ASP A 29 -1.90 5.59 -17.60
CA ASP A 29 -2.09 4.23 -18.11
C ASP A 29 -3.44 3.97 -18.79
N GLY A 30 -4.33 4.96 -18.83
CA GLY A 30 -5.65 4.83 -19.47
C GLY A 30 -6.65 3.98 -18.71
N LEU A 31 -6.34 3.54 -17.48
CA LEU A 31 -7.21 2.72 -16.62
C LEU A 31 -8.05 3.58 -15.67
N MET A 32 -9.13 3.01 -15.12
CA MET A 32 -10.05 3.71 -14.23
C MET A 32 -9.64 3.53 -12.76
N TYR A 33 -9.60 4.62 -12.00
CA TYR A 33 -9.26 4.65 -10.57
C TYR A 33 -10.37 5.29 -9.75
N ASN A 34 -10.51 4.83 -8.50
CA ASN A 34 -11.50 5.31 -7.54
C ASN A 34 -10.91 6.45 -6.71
N VAL A 35 -11.36 7.68 -6.95
CA VAL A 35 -10.85 8.90 -6.30
C VAL A 35 -11.98 9.79 -5.81
N ARG A 36 -11.69 10.69 -4.86
CA ARG A 36 -12.66 11.68 -4.38
C ARG A 36 -13.05 12.64 -5.51
N ASP A 37 -14.33 13.00 -5.55
CA ASP A 37 -14.82 14.03 -6.48
C ASP A 37 -14.39 15.42 -6.03
N MET A 38 -13.14 15.77 -6.34
CA MET A 38 -12.52 17.05 -6.05
C MET A 38 -11.99 17.71 -7.34
N PRO A 39 -11.73 19.04 -7.34
CA PRO A 39 -11.28 19.75 -8.54
C PRO A 39 -10.03 19.16 -9.21
N ASP A 40 -9.14 18.52 -8.45
CA ASP A 40 -7.88 17.91 -8.88
C ASP A 40 -7.95 16.37 -9.03
N LYS A 41 -9.16 15.77 -9.06
CA LYS A 41 -9.40 14.32 -9.21
C LYS A 41 -8.60 13.61 -10.30
N GLN A 42 -8.29 14.31 -11.40
CA GLN A 42 -7.44 13.76 -12.45
C GLN A 42 -6.01 13.49 -11.94
N GLN A 43 -5.46 14.42 -11.18
CA GLN A 43 -4.11 14.31 -10.61
C GLN A 43 -4.06 13.22 -9.54
N ALA A 44 -5.15 13.05 -8.77
CA ALA A 44 -5.31 11.95 -7.82
C ALA A 44 -5.31 10.58 -8.52
N ALA A 45 -6.05 10.44 -9.63
CA ALA A 45 -6.08 9.21 -10.42
C ALA A 45 -4.72 8.91 -11.05
N ASP A 46 -4.05 9.93 -11.57
CA ASP A 46 -2.71 9.81 -12.15
C ASP A 46 -1.67 9.42 -11.06
N LEU A 47 -1.81 9.94 -9.83
CA LEU A 47 -0.97 9.58 -8.69
C LEU A 47 -1.16 8.11 -8.29
N LEU A 48 -2.40 7.64 -8.14
CA LEU A 48 -2.68 6.22 -7.89
C LEU A 48 -2.11 5.32 -8.98
N ALA A 49 -2.20 5.73 -10.24
CA ALA A 49 -1.64 4.95 -11.35
C ALA A 49 -0.12 4.81 -11.26
N ARG A 50 0.60 5.90 -10.93
CA ARG A 50 2.05 5.84 -10.73
C ARG A 50 2.45 4.96 -9.54
N VAL A 51 1.73 5.08 -8.42
CA VAL A 51 1.95 4.23 -7.24
C VAL A 51 1.69 2.76 -7.57
N ARG A 52 0.57 2.44 -8.23
CA ARG A 52 0.22 1.09 -8.67
C ARG A 52 1.29 0.50 -9.59
N HIS A 53 1.77 1.25 -10.58
CA HIS A 53 2.85 0.81 -11.48
C HIS A 53 4.11 0.42 -10.72
N LYS A 54 4.49 1.23 -9.72
CA LYS A 54 5.64 0.96 -8.86
C LYS A 54 5.45 -0.32 -8.04
N LEU A 55 4.28 -0.50 -7.43
CA LEU A 55 3.96 -1.74 -6.71
C LEU A 55 3.96 -2.96 -7.64
N GLN A 56 3.35 -2.87 -8.83
CA GLN A 56 3.34 -3.94 -9.82
C GLN A 56 4.78 -4.34 -10.20
N LYS A 57 5.64 -3.35 -10.48
CA LYS A 57 7.06 -3.59 -10.78
C LYS A 57 7.76 -4.31 -9.63
N LEU A 58 7.51 -3.91 -8.37
CA LEU A 58 8.06 -4.60 -7.21
C LEU A 58 7.56 -6.04 -7.12
N ILE A 59 6.26 -6.26 -7.25
CA ILE A 59 5.64 -7.59 -7.18
C ILE A 59 6.27 -8.53 -8.21
N ASP A 60 6.43 -8.07 -9.45
CA ASP A 60 7.04 -8.88 -10.52
C ASP A 60 8.50 -9.24 -10.19
N VAL A 61 9.27 -8.28 -9.65
CA VAL A 61 10.64 -8.51 -9.20
C VAL A 61 10.69 -9.51 -8.03
N LEU A 62 9.82 -9.38 -7.04
CA LEU A 62 9.76 -10.28 -5.88
C LEU A 62 9.37 -11.70 -6.28
N ARG A 63 8.39 -11.84 -7.18
CA ARG A 63 7.97 -13.13 -7.76
C ARG A 63 9.12 -13.82 -8.48
N HIS A 64 9.91 -13.06 -9.23
CA HIS A 64 11.04 -13.61 -9.96
C HIS A 64 12.23 -13.97 -9.05
N ARG A 65 12.60 -13.08 -8.12
CA ARG A 65 13.76 -13.28 -7.24
C ARG A 65 13.52 -14.29 -6.12
N TYR A 66 12.29 -14.35 -5.60
CA TYR A 66 11.96 -15.09 -4.39
C TYR A 66 10.68 -15.93 -4.53
N PRO A 67 10.53 -16.76 -5.59
CA PRO A 67 9.28 -17.45 -5.90
C PRO A 67 8.79 -18.38 -4.77
N ASN A 68 9.71 -18.93 -3.99
CA ASN A 68 9.42 -19.90 -2.91
C ASN A 68 9.39 -19.26 -1.51
N LYS A 69 9.51 -17.93 -1.43
CA LYS A 69 9.50 -17.23 -0.14
C LYS A 69 8.07 -17.14 0.40
N PRO A 70 7.80 -17.49 1.66
CA PRO A 70 6.45 -17.46 2.23
C PRO A 70 5.72 -16.12 2.05
N GLN A 71 6.42 -14.99 2.23
CA GLN A 71 5.87 -13.65 2.01
C GLN A 71 5.42 -13.43 0.56
N VAL A 72 6.15 -13.98 -0.42
CA VAL A 72 5.81 -13.86 -1.85
C VAL A 72 4.67 -14.80 -2.22
N ILE A 73 4.61 -15.99 -1.63
CA ILE A 73 3.48 -16.90 -1.77
C ILE A 73 2.21 -16.23 -1.24
N GLN A 74 2.25 -15.69 -0.02
CA GLN A 74 1.13 -14.94 0.58
C GLN A 74 0.75 -13.72 -0.27
N LEU A 75 1.73 -12.98 -0.78
CA LEU A 75 1.49 -11.87 -1.70
C LEU A 75 0.73 -12.33 -2.95
N ASN A 76 1.11 -13.45 -3.55
CA ASN A 76 0.45 -13.99 -4.75
C ASN A 76 -1.00 -14.41 -4.49
N GLU A 77 -1.30 -14.89 -3.28
CA GLU A 77 -2.65 -15.30 -2.90
C GLU A 77 -3.56 -14.13 -2.54
N LYS A 78 -2.99 -13.05 -2.00
CA LYS A 78 -3.75 -11.99 -1.34
C LYS A 78 -3.73 -10.64 -2.06
N PHE A 79 -2.78 -10.42 -2.97
CA PHE A 79 -2.58 -9.12 -3.59
C PHE A 79 -2.45 -9.16 -5.10
N GLU A 80 -3.14 -8.22 -5.73
CA GLU A 80 -3.09 -7.98 -7.16
C GLU A 80 -3.08 -6.46 -7.40
N ALA A 81 -2.16 -5.97 -8.23
CA ALA A 81 -2.11 -4.55 -8.57
C ALA A 81 -3.12 -4.20 -9.69
N ASP A 82 -4.38 -4.62 -9.51
CA ASP A 82 -5.52 -4.24 -10.35
C ASP A 82 -5.99 -2.83 -9.94
N PRO A 83 -6.07 -1.85 -10.87
CA PRO A 83 -6.53 -0.49 -10.55
C PRO A 83 -7.89 -0.43 -9.83
N LYS A 84 -8.80 -1.39 -10.05
CA LYS A 84 -10.12 -1.46 -9.38
C LYS A 84 -10.01 -1.71 -7.87
N ARG A 85 -8.88 -2.24 -7.41
CA ARG A 85 -8.58 -2.49 -6.00
C ARG A 85 -7.97 -1.28 -5.30
N PHE A 86 -7.63 -0.21 -6.02
CA PHE A 86 -7.06 1.01 -5.44
C PHE A 86 -8.13 2.07 -5.25
N TYR A 87 -8.21 2.60 -4.03
CA TYR A 87 -9.17 3.62 -3.64
C TYR A 87 -8.45 4.77 -2.94
N GLU A 88 -8.88 5.99 -3.22
CA GLU A 88 -8.63 7.10 -2.32
C GLU A 88 -9.43 6.91 -1.03
N ALA A 89 -8.75 6.97 0.11
CA ALA A 89 -9.40 6.94 1.42
C ALA A 89 -10.14 8.25 1.68
N THR A 90 -11.36 8.16 2.21
CA THR A 90 -12.19 9.31 2.53
C THR A 90 -11.87 9.88 3.94
N PRO A 91 -12.17 11.16 4.21
CA PRO A 91 -11.95 11.76 5.52
C PRO A 91 -12.70 11.15 6.70
N ASP A 92 -13.82 10.48 6.46
CA ASP A 92 -14.62 9.74 7.44
C ASP A 92 -14.09 8.34 7.75
N SER A 93 -13.04 7.87 7.08
CA SER A 93 -12.37 6.62 7.45
C SER A 93 -11.63 6.74 8.78
N GLU A 94 -11.72 5.70 9.62
CA GLU A 94 -10.99 5.58 10.89
C GLU A 94 -9.47 5.50 10.71
N HIS A 95 -9.01 5.11 9.52
CA HIS A 95 -7.59 4.93 9.20
C HIS A 95 -7.17 5.80 8.02
N VAL A 96 -5.94 6.31 8.07
CA VAL A 96 -5.38 7.14 6.99
C VAL A 96 -5.03 6.32 5.75
N SER A 97 -4.66 5.05 5.93
CA SER A 97 -4.53 4.05 4.87
C SER A 97 -4.83 2.69 5.47
N TYR A 98 -5.37 1.79 4.64
CA TYR A 98 -5.69 0.44 5.08
C TYR A 98 -5.85 -0.49 3.88
N SER A 99 -5.65 -1.79 4.12
CA SER A 99 -6.02 -2.87 3.20
C SER A 99 -7.23 -3.63 3.73
N VAL A 100 -8.20 -3.91 2.86
CA VAL A 100 -9.37 -4.74 3.18
C VAL A 100 -9.03 -6.20 2.91
N ASN A 101 -9.39 -7.09 3.83
CA ASN A 101 -9.20 -8.55 3.73
C ASN A 101 -7.78 -8.97 3.29
N LYS A 102 -6.74 -8.25 3.76
CA LYS A 102 -5.33 -8.49 3.41
C LYS A 102 -5.02 -8.31 1.91
N GLY A 103 -5.75 -7.48 1.17
CA GLY A 103 -5.37 -7.07 -0.20
C GLY A 103 -6.47 -7.16 -1.26
N ASP A 104 -7.73 -7.42 -0.87
CA ASP A 104 -8.88 -7.33 -1.77
C ASP A 104 -9.04 -5.90 -2.31
N SER A 105 -8.80 -4.90 -1.45
CA SER A 105 -8.62 -3.51 -1.85
C SER A 105 -7.60 -2.81 -0.95
N ILE A 106 -6.94 -1.79 -1.49
CA ILE A 106 -6.10 -0.84 -0.74
C ILE A 106 -6.75 0.54 -0.83
N HIS A 107 -6.89 1.16 0.33
CA HIS A 107 -7.37 2.52 0.51
C HIS A 107 -6.21 3.39 0.97
N LEU A 108 -5.90 4.42 0.19
CA LEU A 108 -4.78 5.33 0.44
C LEU A 108 -5.30 6.75 0.59
N CYS A 109 -5.01 7.43 1.71
CA CYS A 109 -5.25 8.86 1.79
C CYS A 109 -4.27 9.59 0.87
N LEU A 110 -4.78 10.16 -0.22
CA LEU A 110 -3.93 10.83 -1.21
C LEU A 110 -3.63 12.29 -0.85
N ARG A 111 -4.18 12.79 0.25
CA ARG A 111 -4.30 14.24 0.53
C ARG A 111 -3.85 14.61 1.93
N GLN A 112 -3.30 15.82 2.08
CA GLN A 112 -2.99 16.41 3.38
C GLN A 112 -4.25 17.08 3.98
N LYS A 113 -5.03 16.32 4.74
CA LYS A 113 -6.32 16.78 5.33
C LYS A 113 -6.17 17.99 6.27
N ASP A 114 -4.98 18.20 6.83
CA ASP A 114 -4.67 19.31 7.75
C ASP A 114 -4.23 20.60 7.04
N GLN A 115 -4.25 20.63 5.71
CA GLN A 115 -3.81 21.77 4.89
C GLN A 115 -4.94 22.33 4.04
N THR A 116 -4.87 23.64 3.77
CA THR A 116 -5.80 24.33 2.86
C THR A 116 -5.80 23.66 1.49
N ASN A 117 -7.00 23.41 0.96
CA ASN A 117 -7.24 22.73 -0.33
C ASN A 117 -6.84 21.24 -0.38
N GLU A 118 -6.47 20.62 0.75
CA GLU A 118 -6.15 19.19 0.82
C GLU A 118 -5.21 18.72 -0.31
N PRO A 119 -4.01 19.33 -0.44
CA PRO A 119 -3.11 19.06 -1.55
C PRO A 119 -2.69 17.59 -1.57
N LEU A 120 -2.43 17.08 -2.78
CA LEU A 120 -1.97 15.71 -2.96
C LEU A 120 -0.60 15.50 -2.29
N VAL A 121 -0.45 14.32 -1.69
CA VAL A 121 0.78 13.87 -1.05
C VAL A 121 1.85 13.58 -2.10
N ASP A 122 3.11 13.85 -1.76
CA ASP A 122 4.26 13.50 -2.59
C ASP A 122 4.28 12.00 -2.96
N GLU A 123 4.63 11.70 -4.21
CA GLU A 123 4.59 10.33 -4.73
C GLU A 123 5.53 9.39 -3.97
N ASN A 124 6.70 9.85 -3.55
CA ASN A 124 7.64 9.00 -2.82
C ASN A 124 7.12 8.65 -1.42
N VAL A 125 6.42 9.59 -0.77
CA VAL A 125 5.67 9.32 0.47
C VAL A 125 4.50 8.36 0.21
N MET A 126 3.77 8.53 -0.89
CA MET A 126 2.69 7.59 -1.25
C MET A 126 3.19 6.16 -1.48
N VAL A 127 4.36 6.00 -2.12
CA VAL A 127 4.98 4.67 -2.29
C VAL A 127 5.36 4.08 -0.93
N PHE A 128 5.92 4.87 -0.01
CA PHE A 128 6.21 4.39 1.34
C PHE A 128 4.96 3.86 2.06
N VAL A 129 3.86 4.63 2.02
CA VAL A 129 2.58 4.22 2.65
C VAL A 129 1.98 3.00 1.93
N ALA A 130 2.04 2.94 0.61
CA ALA A 130 1.53 1.78 -0.12
C ALA A 130 2.35 0.51 0.17
N LEU A 131 3.66 0.63 0.39
CA LEU A 131 4.52 -0.46 0.85
C LEU A 131 4.24 -0.86 2.30
N HIS A 132 3.82 0.07 3.16
CA HIS A 132 3.34 -0.22 4.52
C HIS A 132 2.10 -1.14 4.47
N GLU A 133 1.13 -0.79 3.63
CA GLU A 133 -0.07 -1.63 3.43
C GLU A 133 0.30 -3.00 2.85
N MET A 134 1.21 -3.05 1.87
CA MET A 134 1.75 -4.32 1.34
C MET A 134 2.49 -5.11 2.43
N GLY A 135 3.11 -4.45 3.41
CA GLY A 135 3.67 -5.07 4.61
C GLY A 135 2.61 -5.79 5.44
N HIS A 136 1.43 -5.19 5.60
CA HIS A 136 0.29 -5.83 6.29
C HIS A 136 -0.25 -7.04 5.52
N VAL A 137 -0.24 -6.99 4.18
CA VAL A 137 -0.64 -8.08 3.28
C VAL A 137 0.28 -9.30 3.46
N ILE A 138 1.60 -9.11 3.47
CA ILE A 138 2.58 -10.21 3.52
C ILE A 138 2.93 -10.68 4.93
N THR A 139 2.37 -10.04 5.95
CA THR A 139 2.53 -10.42 7.36
C THR A 139 1.36 -11.29 7.79
N SER A 140 1.64 -12.39 8.51
CA SER A 140 0.61 -13.31 8.97
C SER A 140 -0.51 -12.59 9.73
N PRO A 141 -1.80 -12.91 9.51
CA PRO A 141 -2.89 -12.36 10.31
C PRO A 141 -2.83 -12.80 11.78
N SER A 142 -2.05 -13.84 12.11
CA SER A 142 -1.93 -14.38 13.47
C SER A 142 -0.93 -13.64 14.35
N VAL A 143 -0.23 -12.62 13.84
CA VAL A 143 0.74 -11.84 14.61
C VAL A 143 0.25 -10.42 14.88
N ALA A 144 0.86 -9.78 15.87
CA ALA A 144 0.54 -8.41 16.23
C ALA A 144 0.70 -7.44 15.04
N SER A 145 -0.30 -6.59 14.82
CA SER A 145 -0.16 -5.46 13.90
C SER A 145 1.00 -4.58 14.37
N HIS A 146 1.86 -4.17 13.42
CA HIS A 146 3.06 -3.38 13.71
C HIS A 146 4.02 -4.04 14.74
N GLY A 147 4.03 -5.38 14.82
CA GLY A 147 5.02 -6.15 15.58
C GLY A 147 6.36 -6.31 14.85
N PRO A 148 7.35 -7.00 15.46
CA PRO A 148 8.68 -7.18 14.89
C PRO A 148 8.69 -7.83 13.49
N GLU A 149 7.80 -8.81 13.25
CA GLU A 149 7.65 -9.45 11.93
C GLU A 149 7.20 -8.44 10.88
N PHE A 150 6.15 -7.66 11.18
CA PHE A 150 5.65 -6.62 10.29
C PHE A 150 6.77 -5.64 9.92
N TRP A 151 7.51 -5.13 10.92
CA TRP A 151 8.55 -4.14 10.65
C TRP A 151 9.71 -4.70 9.84
N ASN A 152 10.04 -5.99 10.02
CA ASN A 152 11.08 -6.61 9.20
C ASN A 152 10.58 -6.86 7.76
N ASN A 153 9.33 -7.31 7.58
CA ASN A 153 8.68 -7.45 6.28
C ASN A 153 8.60 -6.11 5.54
N PHE A 154 8.18 -5.05 6.23
CA PHE A 154 8.08 -3.72 5.65
C PHE A 154 9.47 -3.17 5.30
N GLY A 155 10.45 -3.31 6.20
CA GLY A 155 11.84 -2.95 5.92
C GLY A 155 12.41 -3.70 4.70
N TRP A 156 12.05 -4.97 4.51
CA TRP A 156 12.46 -5.76 3.35
C TRP A 156 11.84 -5.22 2.06
N LEU A 157 10.54 -4.92 2.06
CA LEU A 157 9.86 -4.31 0.92
C LEU A 157 10.50 -2.97 0.54
N LEU A 158 10.84 -2.12 1.51
CA LEU A 158 11.55 -0.87 1.26
C LEU A 158 12.92 -1.12 0.61
N ARG A 159 13.72 -2.04 1.16
CA ARG A 159 15.02 -2.41 0.57
C ARG A 159 14.90 -2.87 -0.88
N GLU A 160 13.95 -3.76 -1.17
CA GLU A 160 13.74 -4.26 -2.53
C GLU A 160 13.25 -3.15 -3.46
N ALA A 161 12.35 -2.28 -3.00
CA ALA A 161 11.85 -1.11 -3.73
C ALA A 161 12.95 -0.08 -4.05
N GLU A 162 13.85 0.19 -3.12
CA GLU A 162 15.03 1.03 -3.34
C GLU A 162 15.96 0.41 -4.38
N SER A 163 16.20 -0.90 -4.31
CA SER A 163 17.08 -1.62 -5.24
C SER A 163 16.65 -1.55 -6.71
N ILE A 164 15.38 -1.23 -6.97
CA ILE A 164 14.80 -1.08 -8.31
C ILE A 164 14.32 0.35 -8.62
N GLU A 165 14.75 1.29 -7.78
CA GLU A 165 14.57 2.74 -7.92
C GLU A 165 13.09 3.21 -7.99
N ILE A 166 12.16 2.46 -7.39
CA ILE A 166 10.75 2.90 -7.31
C ILE A 166 10.45 3.72 -6.04
N TYR A 167 11.28 3.54 -5.01
CA TYR A 167 11.24 4.28 -3.76
C TYR A 167 12.62 4.88 -3.50
N LYS A 168 12.65 6.12 -3.02
CA LYS A 168 13.86 6.79 -2.56
C LYS A 168 13.82 6.87 -1.05
N TYR A 169 14.85 6.36 -0.40
CA TYR A 169 14.99 6.47 1.05
C TYR A 169 14.80 7.92 1.53
N GLN A 170 14.06 8.07 2.63
CA GLN A 170 13.90 9.33 3.34
C GLN A 170 14.17 9.09 4.83
N ASP A 171 14.95 9.98 5.44
CA ASP A 171 15.19 9.91 6.87
C ASP A 171 14.05 10.56 7.66
N PHE A 172 12.93 9.83 7.81
CA PHE A 172 11.76 10.33 8.53
C PHE A 172 11.98 10.49 10.04
N ARG A 173 13.01 9.86 10.62
CA ARG A 173 13.37 10.12 12.03
C ARG A 173 14.00 11.50 12.19
N ALA A 174 14.95 11.85 11.32
CA ALA A 174 15.57 13.18 11.35
C ALA A 174 14.66 14.26 10.75
N HIS A 175 13.88 13.92 9.73
CA HIS A 175 13.02 14.83 8.97
C HIS A 175 11.61 14.24 8.81
N PRO A 176 10.77 14.29 9.86
CA PRO A 176 9.41 13.78 9.79
C PRO A 176 8.61 14.46 8.67
N VAL A 177 7.84 13.66 7.92
CA VAL A 177 6.94 14.18 6.88
C VAL A 177 5.50 14.07 7.34
N LYS A 178 4.67 15.01 6.86
CA LYS A 178 3.23 14.93 7.08
C LYS A 178 2.61 13.95 6.09
N TYR A 179 1.63 13.20 6.56
CA TYR A 179 0.80 12.33 5.74
C TYR A 179 -0.62 12.31 6.29
N CYS A 180 -1.58 12.81 5.51
CA CYS A 180 -2.99 12.79 5.88
C CYS A 180 -3.31 13.44 7.24
N GLY A 181 -2.54 14.48 7.63
CA GLY A 181 -2.64 15.13 8.94
C GLY A 181 -1.84 14.47 10.06
N GLU A 182 -1.28 13.28 9.82
CA GLU A 182 -0.39 12.57 10.74
C GLU A 182 1.08 12.85 10.41
N LYS A 183 1.97 12.52 11.35
CA LYS A 183 3.43 12.56 11.12
C LYS A 183 3.96 11.15 10.90
N ILE A 184 4.62 10.94 9.77
CA ILE A 184 5.43 9.74 9.56
C ILE A 184 6.80 10.00 10.16
N THR A 185 7.13 9.20 11.19
CA THR A 185 8.46 9.15 11.83
C THR A 185 9.10 7.78 11.72
N ASP A 186 8.35 6.79 11.24
CA ASP A 186 8.80 5.41 11.15
C ASP A 186 9.93 5.26 10.15
N GLN A 187 10.92 4.46 10.52
CA GLN A 187 12.05 4.14 9.66
C GLN A 187 12.48 2.69 9.89
N PRO A 188 11.68 1.73 9.38
CA PRO A 188 12.00 0.33 9.48
C PRO A 188 13.24 0.04 8.63
N LYS A 189 14.07 -0.86 9.15
CA LYS A 189 15.26 -1.35 8.47
C LYS A 189 15.18 -2.86 8.45
N TYR A 190 15.37 -3.44 7.27
CA TYR A 190 15.45 -4.88 7.12
C TYR A 190 16.67 -5.44 7.84
N ASP A 191 16.48 -6.51 8.59
CA ASP A 191 17.50 -7.30 9.24
C ASP A 191 17.41 -8.75 8.75
N ALA A 192 18.35 -9.13 7.89
CA ALA A 192 18.43 -10.50 7.36
C ALA A 192 18.77 -11.54 8.43
N GLY A 193 19.38 -11.13 9.56
CA GLY A 193 19.68 -12.03 10.68
C GLY A 193 18.44 -12.48 11.45
N LYS A 194 17.30 -11.83 11.22
CA LYS A 194 16.00 -12.23 11.76
C LYS A 194 15.28 -13.24 10.85
N ASP A 195 15.81 -13.56 9.68
CA ASP A 195 15.19 -14.56 8.83
C ASP A 195 15.51 -15.97 9.36
N TYR A 196 14.49 -16.83 9.46
CA TYR A 196 14.66 -18.21 9.90
C TYR A 196 14.35 -19.18 8.75
N PRO A 197 15.08 -20.31 8.65
CA PRO A 197 14.70 -21.41 7.78
C PRO A 197 13.35 -21.98 8.25
N ASP A 198 12.44 -22.27 7.31
CA ASP A 198 11.18 -22.94 7.66
C ASP A 198 11.45 -24.38 8.15
N VAL A 199 10.51 -24.96 8.90
CA VAL A 199 10.59 -26.31 9.52
C VAL A 199 10.87 -27.43 8.49
N ILE A 200 10.67 -27.14 7.20
CA ILE A 200 10.81 -28.07 6.07
C ILE A 200 12.00 -27.67 5.16
N GLY A 201 12.86 -26.74 5.56
CA GLY A 201 14.08 -26.38 4.81
C GLY A 201 13.86 -25.54 3.54
N ASN A 202 12.66 -24.97 3.34
CA ASN A 202 12.40 -24.00 2.27
C ASN A 202 12.84 -22.57 2.66
N PRO A 203 13.21 -21.71 1.69
CA PRO A 203 13.99 -20.50 1.98
C PRO A 203 13.16 -19.39 2.63
N LEU A 204 13.66 -18.97 3.80
CA LEU A 204 13.49 -17.69 4.49
C LEU A 204 12.04 -17.27 4.77
N LYS A 205 11.52 -17.58 5.97
CA LYS A 205 10.52 -16.72 6.59
C LYS A 205 11.25 -15.45 7.06
N ILE A 206 10.90 -14.28 6.52
CA ILE A 206 11.26 -13.02 7.20
C ILE A 206 10.60 -13.07 8.58
N GLY A 207 11.42 -12.89 9.61
CA GLY A 207 11.30 -13.54 10.91
C GLY A 207 10.03 -13.46 11.74
N THR A 208 9.93 -14.43 12.65
CA THR A 208 9.27 -14.40 13.97
C THR A 208 10.12 -15.28 14.92
N VAL A 209 10.18 -15.20 16.24
CA VAL A 209 9.53 -14.44 17.32
C VAL A 209 10.61 -14.29 18.40
N GLY A 210 10.75 -13.11 19.02
CA GLY A 210 11.35 -12.99 20.35
C GLY A 210 10.23 -12.75 21.35
#